data_AF-G9YF42-F1
#
_entry.id   AF-G9YF42-F1
#
_cell.length_a   1.000
_cell.length_b   1.000
_cell.length_c   1.000
_cell.angle_alpha   90.00
_cell.angle_beta   90.00
_cell.angle_gamma   90.00
#
_symmetry.space_group_name_H-M   'P 1'
#
loop_
_entity.id
_entity.type
_entity.pdbx_description
1 polymer ?
#
loop_
_entity_poly.entity_id
_entity_poly.type
_entity_poly.pdbx_seq_one_letter_code
_entity_poly.pdbx_strand_id
1 'polypeptide(L)'
;MQGSEAKVKRVYNFNAGPSAMPLTVLKQVQQEFLDFAGTGMSIVETSHRSEAYQRMQDETVALLRKLLNIPDDYLIAFMQGGGSMQFLMHGANFLKRKGGYINTGVWSRKAKEAASFFGDVYDVASSEKDVYICSARRGLCRTRRYGLCVYYLEQYDSRYRVA
;
A
#
# COMPACT_ATOMS: atom_id res chain seq x y z
N MET A 1 -6.73 -29.21 33.01
CA MET A 1 -5.34 -29.30 32.51
C MET A 1 -4.89 -27.90 32.14
N GLN A 2 -4.29 -27.14 33.06
CA GLN A 2 -3.65 -25.86 32.71
C GLN A 2 -2.32 -26.18 32.02
N GLY A 3 -2.28 -26.06 30.69
CA GLY A 3 -1.03 -26.02 29.95
C GLY A 3 -0.27 -24.77 30.34
N SER A 4 0.93 -24.94 30.90
CA SER A 4 1.83 -23.83 31.23
C SER A 4 2.12 -23.03 29.96
N GLU A 5 1.65 -21.79 29.88
CA GLU A 5 1.98 -20.88 28.79
C GLU A 5 3.50 -20.57 28.89
N ALA A 6 4.31 -21.27 28.10
CA ALA A 6 5.75 -21.06 28.08
C ALA A 6 6.01 -19.60 27.71
N LYS A 7 6.63 -18.85 28.64
CA LYS A 7 6.93 -17.43 28.45
C LYS A 7 8.00 -17.27 27.37
N VAL A 8 7.57 -17.19 26.11
CA VAL A 8 8.47 -17.02 24.96
C VAL A 8 9.21 -15.69 25.11
N LYS A 9 10.54 -15.74 25.25
CA LYS A 9 11.39 -14.55 25.25
C LYS A 9 11.39 -13.94 23.84
N ARG A 10 10.64 -12.85 23.65
CA ARG A 10 10.55 -12.13 22.37
C ARG A 10 11.73 -11.17 22.22
N VAL A 11 12.32 -11.16 21.02
CA VAL A 11 13.34 -10.18 20.64
C VAL A 11 12.69 -8.89 20.14
N TYR A 12 13.38 -7.77 20.31
CA TYR A 12 13.01 -6.51 19.66
C TYR A 12 13.41 -6.56 18.19
N ASN A 13 12.43 -6.54 17.30
CA ASN A 13 12.65 -6.57 15.86
C ASN A 13 12.62 -5.14 15.30
N PHE A 14 13.78 -4.64 14.87
CA PHE A 14 13.98 -3.33 14.25
C PHE A 14 14.15 -3.39 12.72
N ASN A 15 13.76 -4.51 12.09
CA ASN A 15 13.86 -4.65 10.64
C ASN A 15 13.00 -3.62 9.93
N ALA A 16 13.54 -3.04 8.84
CA ALA A 16 12.81 -2.11 7.98
C ALA A 16 11.67 -2.77 7.19
N GLY A 17 11.76 -4.09 6.98
CA GLY A 17 10.77 -4.91 6.29
C GLY A 17 11.28 -6.34 6.13
N PRO A 18 10.48 -7.38 6.41
CA PRO A 18 9.16 -7.33 7.05
C PRO A 18 9.25 -6.82 8.51
N SER A 19 8.24 -6.05 8.92
CA SER A 19 8.17 -5.41 10.25
C SER A 19 7.71 -6.36 11.34
N ALA A 20 7.87 -5.95 12.60
CA ALA A 20 7.35 -6.69 13.74
C ALA A 20 5.80 -6.76 13.72
N MET A 21 5.25 -7.95 13.88
CA MET A 21 3.81 -8.17 14.02
C MET A 21 3.40 -8.21 15.51
N PRO A 22 2.26 -7.61 15.89
CA PRO A 22 1.74 -7.70 17.26
C PRO A 22 1.55 -9.15 17.72
N LEU A 23 1.91 -9.44 18.97
CA LEU A 23 1.82 -10.80 19.51
C LEU A 23 0.37 -11.31 19.57
N THR A 24 -0.59 -10.43 19.83
CA THR A 24 -2.02 -10.76 19.87
C THR A 24 -2.49 -11.34 18.53
N VAL A 25 -2.07 -10.75 17.41
CA VAL A 25 -2.39 -11.24 16.06
C VAL A 25 -1.79 -12.62 15.83
N LEU A 26 -0.52 -12.82 16.19
CA LEU A 26 0.15 -14.13 16.03
C LEU A 26 -0.54 -15.24 16.84
N LYS A 27 -0.98 -14.92 18.07
CA LYS A 27 -1.72 -15.87 18.92
C LYS A 27 -3.08 -16.22 18.31
N GLN A 28 -3.80 -15.23 17.80
CA GLN A 28 -5.09 -15.47 17.14
C GLN A 28 -4.92 -16.34 15.89
N VAL A 29 -3.96 -16.02 15.01
CA VAL A 29 -3.66 -16.83 13.83
C VAL A 29 -3.31 -18.26 14.23
N GLN A 30 -2.50 -18.45 15.27
CA GLN A 30 -2.16 -19.79 15.78
C GLN A 30 -3.40 -20.56 16.27
N GLN A 31 -4.29 -19.90 17.00
CA GLN A 31 -5.51 -20.50 17.55
C GLN A 31 -6.50 -20.93 16.45
N GLU A 32 -6.65 -20.10 15.43
CA GLU A 32 -7.60 -20.33 14.33
C GLU A 32 -6.98 -21.09 13.14
N PHE A 33 -5.68 -21.43 13.19
CA PHE A 33 -4.97 -21.94 12.01
C PHE A 33 -5.58 -23.23 11.45
N LEU A 34 -6.04 -24.13 12.31
CA LEU A 34 -6.64 -25.42 11.91
C LEU A 34 -8.16 -25.37 11.85
N ASP A 35 -8.78 -24.34 12.40
CA ASP A 35 -10.22 -24.14 12.43
C ASP A 35 -10.53 -22.65 12.31
N PHE A 36 -10.55 -22.17 11.06
CA PHE A 36 -10.81 -20.78 10.78
C PHE A 36 -12.29 -20.48 11.00
N ALA A 37 -12.58 -19.56 11.90
CA ALA A 37 -13.94 -19.10 12.21
C ALA A 37 -14.96 -20.23 12.52
N GLY A 38 -14.51 -21.36 13.09
CA GLY A 38 -15.37 -22.50 13.43
C GLY A 38 -15.88 -23.29 12.23
N THR A 39 -15.23 -23.18 11.08
CA THR A 39 -15.60 -23.90 9.85
C THR A 39 -15.12 -25.36 9.82
N GLY A 40 -14.23 -25.73 10.74
CA GLY A 40 -13.54 -27.03 10.75
C GLY A 40 -12.47 -27.17 9.67
N MET A 41 -12.10 -26.07 9.00
CA MET A 41 -11.08 -26.04 7.94
C MET A 41 -10.06 -24.93 8.22
N SER A 42 -8.83 -25.12 7.73
CA SER A 42 -7.84 -24.05 7.77
C SER A 42 -8.19 -22.92 6.80
N ILE A 43 -7.78 -21.69 7.12
CA ILE A 43 -7.88 -20.56 6.20
C ILE A 43 -7.15 -20.82 4.87
N VAL A 44 -6.08 -21.62 4.89
CA VAL A 44 -5.28 -21.92 3.67
C VAL A 44 -5.97 -22.93 2.76
N GLU A 45 -6.93 -23.68 3.27
CA GLU A 45 -7.73 -24.67 2.52
C GLU A 45 -9.08 -24.08 2.10
N THR A 46 -9.50 -23.01 2.77
CA THR A 46 -10.78 -22.36 2.56
C THR A 46 -10.84 -21.74 1.15
N SER A 47 -11.89 -22.07 0.41
CA SER A 47 -12.16 -21.47 -0.89
C SER A 47 -12.37 -19.95 -0.76
N HIS A 48 -11.73 -19.18 -1.65
CA HIS A 48 -11.95 -17.73 -1.77
C HIS A 48 -13.38 -17.34 -2.18
N ARG A 49 -14.21 -18.31 -2.59
CA ARG A 49 -15.63 -18.11 -2.90
C ARG A 49 -16.56 -18.57 -1.78
N SER A 50 -16.00 -19.09 -0.68
CA SER A 50 -16.81 -19.50 0.47
C SER A 50 -17.40 -18.28 1.18
N GLU A 51 -18.54 -18.48 1.82
CA GLU A 51 -19.16 -17.42 2.62
C GLU A 51 -18.25 -16.98 3.78
N ALA A 52 -17.53 -17.91 4.41
CA ALA A 52 -16.58 -17.62 5.47
C ALA A 52 -15.46 -16.68 5.00
N TYR A 53 -14.89 -16.93 3.81
CA TYR A 53 -13.90 -16.04 3.22
C TYR A 53 -14.52 -14.68 2.84
N GLN A 54 -15.69 -14.67 2.20
CA GLN A 54 -16.35 -13.44 1.78
C GLN A 54 -16.64 -12.53 2.99
N ARG A 55 -17.14 -13.08 4.10
CA ARG A 55 -17.38 -12.33 5.34
C ARG A 55 -16.10 -11.67 5.87
N MET A 56 -15.00 -12.42 5.91
CA MET A 56 -13.69 -11.88 6.34
C MET A 56 -13.17 -10.80 5.40
N GLN A 57 -13.35 -10.98 4.09
CA GLN A 57 -12.96 -9.99 3.08
C GLN A 57 -13.78 -8.70 3.20
N ASP A 58 -15.09 -8.80 3.40
CA ASP A 58 -16.00 -7.66 3.57
C ASP A 58 -15.70 -6.88 4.86
N GLU A 59 -15.47 -7.61 5.95
CA GLU A 59 -15.05 -7.02 7.24
C GLU A 59 -13.72 -6.28 7.08
N THR A 60 -12.74 -6.88 6.40
CA THR A 60 -11.42 -6.26 6.17
C THR A 60 -11.55 -4.96 5.37
N VAL A 61 -12.40 -4.93 4.33
CA VAL A 61 -12.69 -3.70 3.56
C VAL A 61 -13.32 -2.64 4.45
N ALA A 62 -14.33 -3.00 5.24
CA ALA A 62 -15.03 -2.08 6.13
C ALA A 62 -14.09 -1.48 7.20
N LEU A 63 -13.25 -2.32 7.80
CA LEU A 63 -12.25 -1.88 8.77
C LEU A 63 -11.21 -0.95 8.14
N LEU A 64 -10.75 -1.23 6.92
CA LEU A 64 -9.79 -0.36 6.23
C LEU A 64 -10.40 1.01 5.89
N ARG A 65 -11.65 1.02 5.40
CA ARG A 65 -12.40 2.27 5.15
C ARG A 65 -12.51 3.10 6.42
N LYS A 66 -12.89 2.47 7.54
CA LYS A 66 -13.01 3.13 8.84
C LYS A 66 -11.66 3.66 9.35
N LEU A 67 -10.61 2.85 9.26
CA LEU A 67 -9.28 3.18 9.81
C LEU A 67 -8.63 4.36 9.08
N LEU A 68 -8.74 4.38 7.75
CA LEU A 68 -8.11 5.40 6.90
C LEU A 68 -9.07 6.51 6.45
N ASN A 69 -10.33 6.45 6.89
CA ASN A 69 -11.40 7.37 6.49
C ASN A 69 -11.54 7.49 4.95
N ILE A 70 -11.63 6.35 4.27
CA ILE A 70 -11.68 6.27 2.80
C ILE A 70 -13.11 6.54 2.32
N PRO A 71 -13.35 7.56 1.48
CA PRO A 71 -14.66 7.85 0.91
C PRO A 71 -15.23 6.74 0.00
N ASP A 72 -16.54 6.75 -0.23
CA ASP A 72 -17.23 5.69 -0.98
C ASP A 72 -16.95 5.70 -2.49
N ASP A 73 -16.47 6.81 -3.04
CA ASP A 73 -16.06 6.95 -4.44
C ASP A 73 -14.69 6.33 -4.75
N TYR A 74 -13.97 5.85 -3.73
CA TYR A 74 -12.72 5.09 -3.89
C TYR A 74 -12.98 3.58 -3.83
N LEU A 75 -12.32 2.85 -4.72
CA LEU A 75 -12.28 1.39 -4.70
C LEU A 75 -11.10 0.88 -3.85
N ILE A 76 -11.34 -0.17 -3.07
CA ILE A 76 -10.31 -0.88 -2.30
C ILE A 76 -10.08 -2.23 -2.96
N ALA A 77 -8.82 -2.51 -3.32
CA ALA A 77 -8.43 -3.76 -3.94
C ALA A 77 -7.25 -4.39 -3.20
N PHE A 78 -7.35 -5.69 -2.94
CA PHE A 78 -6.26 -6.51 -2.41
C PHE A 78 -5.61 -7.28 -3.55
N MET A 79 -4.32 -7.04 -3.78
CA MET A 79 -3.60 -7.59 -4.94
C MET A 79 -2.25 -8.16 -4.54
N GLN A 80 -1.87 -9.25 -5.20
CA GLN A 80 -0.53 -9.83 -5.07
C GLN A 80 0.54 -9.01 -5.81
N GLY A 81 1.82 -9.32 -5.57
CA GLY A 81 2.95 -8.72 -6.28
C GLY A 81 3.67 -7.57 -5.57
N GLY A 82 3.12 -7.10 -4.44
CA GLY A 82 3.77 -6.09 -3.58
C GLY A 82 3.98 -4.73 -4.24
N GLY A 83 4.63 -3.79 -3.52
CA GLY A 83 4.76 -2.40 -3.95
C GLY A 83 5.49 -2.20 -5.28
N SER A 84 6.51 -3.01 -5.55
CA SER A 84 7.28 -2.92 -6.81
C SER A 84 6.44 -3.27 -8.04
N MET A 85 5.58 -4.28 -7.96
CA MET A 85 4.67 -4.60 -9.07
C MET A 85 3.65 -3.49 -9.29
N GLN A 86 3.19 -2.84 -8.22
CA GLN A 86 2.27 -1.71 -8.33
C GLN A 86 2.89 -0.50 -9.05
N PHE A 87 4.22 -0.32 -9.04
CA PHE A 87 4.86 0.72 -9.86
C PHE A 87 4.63 0.51 -11.36
N LEU A 88 4.73 -0.75 -11.82
CA LEU A 88 4.44 -1.10 -13.21
C LEU A 88 2.94 -0.98 -13.52
N MET A 89 2.09 -1.52 -12.65
CA MET A 89 0.63 -1.46 -12.85
C MET A 89 0.12 -0.02 -12.90
N HIS A 90 0.65 0.87 -12.05
CA HIS A 90 0.30 2.28 -12.07
C HIS A 90 0.69 2.92 -13.41
N GLY A 91 1.90 2.64 -13.91
CA GLY A 91 2.33 3.09 -15.24
C GLY A 91 1.38 2.59 -16.34
N ALA A 92 1.12 1.28 -16.39
CA ALA A 92 0.28 0.65 -17.41
C ALA A 92 -1.17 1.19 -17.46
N ASN A 93 -1.77 1.47 -16.29
CA ASN A 93 -3.17 1.89 -16.23
C ASN A 93 -3.33 3.40 -16.45
N PHE A 94 -2.46 4.21 -15.85
CA PHE A 94 -2.68 5.65 -15.71
C PHE A 94 -1.77 6.53 -16.59
N LEU A 95 -0.61 6.03 -17.04
CA LEU A 95 0.28 6.82 -17.91
C LEU A 95 -0.29 6.88 -19.33
N LYS A 96 -0.73 8.06 -19.77
CA LYS A 96 -1.30 8.25 -21.12
C LYS A 96 -0.32 8.83 -22.12
N ARG A 97 0.44 9.86 -21.71
CA ARG A 97 1.42 10.55 -22.59
C ARG A 97 2.72 10.85 -21.86
N LYS A 98 2.64 11.62 -20.76
CA LYS A 98 3.80 12.01 -19.97
C LYS A 98 3.49 11.99 -18.47
N GLY A 99 4.40 11.45 -17.66
CA GLY A 99 4.27 11.32 -16.21
C GLY A 99 5.29 12.17 -15.47
N GLY A 100 4.83 12.96 -14.50
CA GLY A 100 5.71 13.73 -13.61
C GLY A 100 5.92 13.00 -12.29
N TYR A 101 7.17 12.87 -11.84
CA TYR A 101 7.54 12.22 -10.58
C TYR A 101 8.29 13.20 -9.66
N ILE A 102 8.09 13.07 -8.34
CA ILE A 102 8.91 13.75 -7.33
C ILE A 102 9.91 12.73 -6.78
N ASN A 103 11.19 12.89 -7.11
CA ASN A 103 12.22 11.94 -6.73
C ASN A 103 12.88 12.33 -5.39
N THR A 104 12.43 11.69 -4.31
CA THR A 104 12.92 11.93 -2.94
C THR A 104 13.65 10.75 -2.32
N GLY A 105 13.75 9.61 -3.01
CA GLY A 105 14.47 8.44 -2.50
C GLY A 105 14.48 7.26 -3.46
N VAL A 106 14.99 6.13 -2.95
CA VAL A 106 15.12 4.89 -3.71
C VAL A 106 13.77 4.41 -4.27
N TRP A 107 12.68 4.54 -3.52
CA TRP A 107 11.36 4.06 -3.93
C TRP A 107 10.71 4.92 -5.02
N SER A 108 10.77 6.25 -4.90
CA SER A 108 10.26 7.16 -5.93
C SER A 108 11.05 7.03 -7.24
N ARG A 109 12.37 6.82 -7.15
CA ARG A 109 13.22 6.57 -8.32
C ARG A 109 12.81 5.27 -9.02
N LYS A 110 12.68 4.16 -8.28
CA LYS A 110 12.23 2.87 -8.83
C LYS A 110 10.83 2.97 -9.45
N ALA A 111 9.92 3.74 -8.86
CA ALA A 111 8.59 3.94 -9.41
C ALA A 111 8.61 4.65 -10.77
N LYS A 112 9.46 5.69 -10.90
CA LYS A 112 9.68 6.40 -12.17
C LYS A 112 10.31 5.49 -13.23
N GLU A 113 11.36 4.74 -12.86
CA GLU A 113 12.05 3.79 -13.74
C GLU A 113 11.09 2.70 -14.26
N ALA A 114 10.20 2.19 -13.41
CA ALA A 114 9.17 1.25 -13.83
C ALA A 114 8.18 1.88 -14.83
N ALA A 115 7.77 3.12 -14.59
CA ALA A 115 6.82 3.81 -15.47
C ALA A 115 7.42 4.22 -16.83
N SER A 116 8.74 4.43 -16.93
CA SER A 116 9.39 4.74 -18.22
C SER A 116 9.27 3.63 -19.25
N PHE A 117 8.92 2.41 -18.83
CA PHE A 117 8.61 1.32 -19.75
C PHE A 117 7.34 1.60 -20.59
N PHE A 118 6.40 2.37 -20.06
CA PHE A 118 5.09 2.62 -20.69
C PHE A 118 4.99 3.97 -21.40
N GLY A 119 5.95 4.88 -21.22
CA GLY A 119 5.93 6.19 -21.87
C GLY A 119 6.90 7.20 -21.24
N ASP A 120 6.79 8.46 -21.66
CA ASP A 120 7.70 9.51 -21.22
C ASP A 120 7.49 9.87 -19.75
N VAL A 121 8.57 9.89 -18.98
CA VAL A 121 8.56 10.30 -17.58
C VAL A 121 9.66 11.31 -17.29
N TYR A 122 9.44 12.19 -16.31
CA TYR A 122 10.41 13.21 -15.93
C TYR A 122 10.28 13.56 -14.44
N ASP A 123 11.35 14.11 -13.88
CA ASP A 123 11.33 14.65 -12.53
C ASP A 123 10.71 16.06 -12.52
N VAL A 124 9.64 16.23 -11.76
CA VAL A 124 9.06 17.55 -11.43
C VAL A 124 9.94 18.25 -10.39
N ALA A 125 10.43 17.47 -9.42
CA ALA A 125 11.41 17.88 -8.43
C ALA A 125 12.25 16.66 -8.03
N SER A 126 13.53 16.87 -7.70
CA SER A 126 14.43 15.79 -7.29
C SER A 126 15.42 16.28 -6.24
N SER A 127 15.57 15.51 -5.16
CA SER A 127 16.63 15.69 -4.15
C SER A 127 17.78 14.69 -4.33
N GLU A 128 17.87 14.03 -5.48
CA GLU A 128 18.90 13.03 -5.79
C GLU A 128 20.31 13.63 -5.75
N LYS A 129 20.46 14.88 -6.23
CA LYS A 129 21.73 15.62 -6.17
C LYS A 129 22.24 15.86 -4.75
N ASP A 130 21.33 15.89 -3.78
CA ASP A 130 21.63 16.07 -2.36
C ASP A 130 21.62 14.72 -1.60
N VAL A 131 21.74 13.59 -2.30
CA VAL A 131 21.72 12.23 -1.74
C VAL A 131 20.44 11.98 -0.91
N TYR A 132 19.32 12.58 -1.31
CA TYR A 132 18.03 12.52 -0.60
C TYR A 132 18.03 13.15 0.80
N ILE A 133 19.08 13.90 1.15
CA ILE A 133 19.18 14.69 2.38
C ILE A 133 18.68 16.10 2.05
N CYS A 134 17.40 16.23 1.69
CA CYS A 134 16.81 17.55 1.58
C CYS A 134 16.50 18.05 3.00
N SER A 135 17.50 18.61 3.68
CA SER A 135 17.25 19.45 4.85
C SER A 135 16.36 20.59 4.37
N ALA A 136 15.22 20.80 5.03
CA ALA A 136 14.32 21.90 4.74
C ALA A 136 14.99 23.25 5.10
N ARG A 137 16.02 23.66 4.35
CA ARG A 137 16.46 25.05 4.33
C ARG A 137 15.36 25.82 3.61
N ARG A 138 14.56 26.54 4.40
CA ARG A 138 13.58 27.53 3.95
C ARG A 138 14.20 28.35 2.81
N GLY A 139 13.79 28.11 1.57
CA GLY A 139 14.15 28.97 0.43
C GLY A 139 14.61 28.31 -0.87
N LEU A 140 14.91 27.00 -0.93
CA LEU A 140 15.40 26.36 -2.17
C LEU A 140 14.36 25.61 -3.00
N CYS A 141 13.16 25.34 -2.45
CA CYS A 141 12.03 24.93 -3.27
C CYS A 141 11.40 26.17 -3.91
N ARG A 142 12.05 26.73 -4.95
CA ARG A 142 11.40 27.69 -5.85
C ARG A 142 10.41 26.93 -6.71
N THR A 143 9.18 26.78 -6.22
CA THR A 143 8.05 26.45 -7.09
C THR A 143 7.92 27.58 -8.11
N ARG A 144 8.17 27.30 -9.39
CA ARG A 144 7.86 28.24 -10.48
C ARG A 144 6.34 28.41 -10.51
N ARG A 145 5.80 29.41 -9.81
CA ARG A 145 4.50 30.11 -9.95
C ARG A 145 3.21 29.33 -10.29
N TYR A 146 3.25 28.01 -10.34
CA TYR A 146 2.15 27.09 -10.44
C TYR A 146 2.26 26.21 -9.19
N GLY A 147 1.47 26.56 -8.17
CA GLY A 147 1.36 25.77 -6.96
C GLY A 147 0.84 24.38 -7.34
N LEU A 148 1.68 23.37 -7.18
CA LEU A 148 1.24 21.99 -7.06
C LEU A 148 1.84 21.43 -5.77
N CYS A 149 1.16 21.76 -4.68
CA CYS A 149 1.21 20.92 -3.49
C CYS A 149 0.49 19.63 -3.91
N VAL A 150 1.17 18.49 -3.91
CA VAL A 150 0.56 17.19 -4.23
C VAL A 150 -0.36 16.82 -3.08
N TYR A 151 -1.59 17.33 -3.12
CA TYR A 151 -2.73 16.62 -2.57
C TYR A 151 -3.17 15.63 -3.63
N TYR A 152 -3.17 14.34 -3.29
CA TYR A 152 -4.07 13.41 -3.95
C TYR A 152 -5.49 13.83 -3.55
N LEU A 153 -6.13 14.64 -4.38
CA LEU A 153 -7.58 14.85 -4.40
C LEU A 153 -7.99 14.90 -5.86
N GLU A 154 -8.74 13.89 -6.29
CA GLU A 154 -9.41 13.83 -7.57
C GLU A 154 -10.26 15.08 -7.83
N GLN A 155 -10.29 15.53 -9.08
CA GLN A 155 -11.55 15.96 -9.68
C GLN A 155 -11.80 15.08 -10.89
N TYR A 156 -12.61 14.04 -10.67
CA TYR A 156 -13.28 13.30 -11.73
C TYR A 156 -14.32 14.24 -12.35
N ASP A 157 -13.99 14.91 -13.45
CA ASP A 157 -14.99 15.59 -14.28
C ASP A 157 -15.85 14.52 -14.96
N SER A 158 -17.13 14.48 -14.62
CA SER A 158 -18.19 13.57 -15.09
C SER A 158 -18.46 13.53 -16.61
N ARG A 159 -17.51 13.92 -17.46
CA ARG A 159 -17.70 14.08 -18.91
C ARG A 159 -17.14 12.98 -19.81
N TYR A 160 -16.61 11.88 -19.27
CA TYR A 160 -16.21 10.73 -20.08
C TYR A 160 -17.02 9.49 -19.73
N ARG A 161 -18.20 9.36 -20.35
CA ARG A 161 -18.80 8.05 -20.64
C ARG A 161 -17.94 7.39 -21.70
N VAL A 162 -17.36 6.23 -21.39
CA VAL A 162 -16.81 5.32 -22.40
C VAL A 162 -17.85 4.23 -22.62
N ALA A 163 -18.40 4.23 -23.83
CA ALA A 163 -19.07 3.09 -24.44
C ALA A 163 -18.02 2.10 -24.95
#